data_AF-G3ABY1-F1
#
_entry.id   AF-G3ABY1-F1
#
_cell.length_a   1.000
_cell.length_b   1.000
_cell.length_c   1.000
_cell.angle_alpha   90.00
_cell.angle_beta   90.00
_cell.angle_gamma   90.00
#
_symmetry.space_group_name_H-M   'P 1'
#
loop_
_entity.id
_entity.type
_entity.pdbx_description
1 polymer ?
#
loop_
_entity_poly.entity_id
_entity_poly.type
_entity_poly.pdbx_seq_one_letter_code
_entity_poly.pdbx_strand_id
1 'polypeptide(L)'
;MKLDRAGKAEMSCISGVGGGVRSLVKTARSGRPVLALDGCALACVKACLANAGVQPDIHLVLNQLGARKRYHADCSEEELAVADLLVMEAVEALQCKIDGAAGVAVSAGT
;
A
#
# COMPACT_ATOMS: atom_id res chain seq x y z
N MET A 1 10.15 -1.25 -5.00
CA MET A 1 10.82 -0.93 -6.28
C MET A 1 10.39 -1.84 -7.43
N LYS A 2 10.23 -3.16 -7.23
CA LYS A 2 9.79 -4.08 -8.29
C LYS A 2 8.42 -3.70 -8.88
N LEU A 3 7.44 -3.36 -8.04
CA LEU A 3 6.07 -3.03 -8.45
C LEU A 3 5.97 -1.72 -9.24
N ASP A 4 6.72 -0.71 -8.80
CA ASP A 4 6.81 0.61 -9.43
C ASP A 4 7.47 0.53 -10.81
N ARG A 5 8.60 -0.18 -10.90
CA ARG A 5 9.27 -0.44 -12.19
C ARG A 5 8.44 -1.31 -13.14
N ALA A 6 7.64 -2.21 -12.61
CA ALA A 6 6.71 -3.04 -13.39
C ALA A 6 5.42 -2.28 -13.78
N GLY A 7 5.26 -1.02 -13.37
CA GLY A 7 4.05 -0.22 -13.64
C GLY A 7 2.79 -0.71 -12.92
N LYS A 8 2.92 -1.61 -11.94
CA LYS A 8 1.78 -2.22 -11.24
C LYS A 8 1.24 -1.36 -10.09
N ALA A 9 2.09 -0.57 -9.45
CA ALA A 9 1.72 0.33 -8.36
C ALA A 9 2.78 1.44 -8.20
N GLU A 10 2.37 2.64 -7.81
CA GLU A 10 3.28 3.75 -7.51
C GLU A 10 3.65 3.77 -6.02
N MET A 11 4.92 3.96 -5.69
CA MET A 11 5.33 4.14 -4.28
C MET A 11 5.22 5.60 -3.85
N SER A 12 4.65 5.84 -2.66
CA SER A 12 4.54 7.19 -2.07
C SER A 12 5.21 7.26 -0.69
N CYS A 13 5.85 8.38 -0.39
CA CYS A 13 6.54 8.58 0.89
C CYS A 13 5.54 8.92 2.00
N ILE A 14 5.36 7.98 2.94
CA ILE A 14 4.44 8.16 4.06
C ILE A 14 4.90 9.22 5.06
N SER A 15 6.20 9.38 5.27
CA SER A 15 6.74 10.44 6.15
C SER A 15 6.36 11.83 5.64
N GLY A 16 6.32 12.01 4.32
CA GLY A 16 5.87 13.26 3.72
C GLY A 16 4.36 13.47 3.84
N VAL A 17 3.54 12.42 3.75
CA VAL A 17 2.11 12.51 4.04
C VAL A 17 1.87 12.89 5.52
N GLY A 18 2.53 12.18 6.45
CA GLY A 18 2.43 12.44 7.89
C GLY A 18 2.97 13.83 8.29
N GLY A 19 3.98 14.33 7.58
CA GLY A 19 4.52 15.68 7.74
C GLY A 19 3.71 16.78 7.01
N GLY A 20 2.62 16.44 6.32
CA GLY A 20 1.76 17.41 5.65
C GLY A 20 2.31 17.99 4.34
N VAL A 21 3.27 17.33 3.70
CA VAL A 21 3.82 17.77 2.40
C VAL A 21 2.70 17.79 1.36
N ARG A 22 2.36 19.00 0.87
CA ARG A 22 1.14 19.25 0.09
C ARG A 22 0.95 18.31 -1.11
N SER A 23 2.02 18.06 -1.88
CA SER A 23 1.96 17.17 -3.04
C SER A 23 1.64 15.73 -2.65
N LEU A 24 2.25 15.21 -1.58
CA LEU A 24 2.04 13.84 -1.13
C LEU A 24 0.68 13.65 -0.46
N VAL A 25 0.22 14.63 0.34
CA VAL A 25 -1.15 14.62 0.88
C VAL A 25 -2.18 14.67 -0.24
N LYS A 26 -1.96 15.47 -1.28
CA LYS A 26 -2.85 15.52 -2.46
C LYS A 26 -2.90 14.16 -3.16
N THR A 27 -1.76 13.51 -3.37
CA THR A 27 -1.72 12.18 -3.99
C THR A 27 -2.44 11.14 -3.12
N ALA A 28 -2.21 11.13 -1.80
CA ALA A 28 -2.89 10.22 -0.88
C ALA A 28 -4.42 10.42 -0.89
N ARG A 29 -4.89 11.66 -1.06
CA ARG A 29 -6.31 12.01 -1.14
C ARG A 29 -6.92 11.93 -2.56
N SER A 30 -6.18 11.42 -3.54
CA SER A 30 -6.61 11.43 -4.94
C SER A 30 -7.82 10.51 -5.24
N GLY A 31 -8.21 9.65 -4.31
CA GLY A 31 -9.24 8.63 -4.50
C GLY A 31 -8.74 7.39 -5.25
N ARG A 32 -7.45 7.35 -5.62
CA ARG A 32 -6.80 6.12 -6.10
C ARG A 32 -6.78 5.07 -5.00
N PRO A 33 -6.91 3.77 -5.33
CA PRO A 33 -6.75 2.72 -4.34
C PRO A 33 -5.40 2.79 -3.62
N VAL A 34 -5.42 2.61 -2.31
CA VAL A 34 -4.25 2.71 -1.43
C VAL A 34 -3.99 1.36 -0.76
N LEU A 35 -2.82 0.81 -1.03
CA LEU A 35 -2.23 -0.29 -0.28
C LEU A 35 -1.28 0.28 0.79
N ALA A 36 -1.66 0.17 2.06
CA ALA A 36 -0.82 0.56 3.18
C ALA A 36 0.05 -0.61 3.66
N LEU A 37 1.36 -0.39 3.75
CA LEU A 37 2.33 -1.37 4.23
C LEU A 37 2.96 -0.88 5.53
N ASP A 38 2.68 -1.56 6.63
CA ASP A 38 3.31 -1.31 7.92
C ASP A 38 4.28 -2.43 8.28
N GLY A 39 5.46 -2.05 8.77
CA GLY A 39 6.45 -3.02 9.24
C GLY A 39 6.16 -3.58 10.63
N CYS A 40 5.26 -2.95 11.41
CA CYS A 40 4.95 -3.42 12.76
C CYS A 40 3.58 -2.98 13.27
N ALA A 41 3.18 -3.55 14.41
CA ALA A 41 1.91 -3.29 15.08
C ALA A 41 1.68 -1.82 15.49
N LEU A 42 2.70 -0.96 15.45
CA LEU A 42 2.53 0.48 15.66
C LEU A 42 1.68 1.14 14.55
N ALA A 43 1.62 0.52 13.37
CA ALA A 43 0.77 0.95 12.26
C ALA A 43 0.95 2.43 11.86
N CYS A 44 2.20 2.89 11.77
CA CYS A 44 2.53 4.28 11.47
C CYS A 44 1.96 4.74 10.13
N VAL A 45 1.94 3.87 9.11
CA VAL A 45 1.37 4.20 7.80
C VAL A 45 -0.12 4.42 7.92
N LYS A 46 -0.84 3.50 8.55
CA LYS A 46 -2.27 3.67 8.81
C LYS A 46 -2.57 4.96 9.59
N ALA A 47 -1.80 5.26 10.62
CA ALA A 47 -1.99 6.46 11.45
C ALA A 47 -1.76 7.75 10.64
N CYS A 48 -0.68 7.82 9.84
CA CYS A 48 -0.41 8.97 8.99
C CYS A 48 -1.49 9.19 7.91
N LEU A 49 -1.98 8.10 7.30
CA LEU A 49 -3.10 8.17 6.36
C LEU A 49 -4.38 8.67 7.04
N ALA A 50 -4.71 8.15 8.22
CA ALA A 50 -5.88 8.58 8.98
C ALA A 50 -5.82 10.07 9.36
N ASN A 51 -4.65 10.58 9.78
CA ASN A 51 -4.44 12.01 10.03
C ASN A 51 -4.62 12.86 8.76
N ALA A 52 -4.29 12.29 7.60
CA ALA A 52 -4.57 12.89 6.31
C ALA A 52 -6.02 12.66 5.85
N GLY A 53 -6.90 12.02 6.63
CA GLY A 53 -8.29 11.75 6.25
C GLY A 53 -8.42 10.71 5.13
N VAL A 54 -7.47 9.80 5.01
CA VAL A 54 -7.43 8.72 4.01
C VAL A 54 -7.55 7.38 4.72
N GLN A 55 -8.47 6.54 4.26
CA GLN A 55 -8.55 5.13 4.66
C GLN A 55 -7.90 4.27 3.57
N PRO A 56 -6.93 3.39 3.90
CA PRO A 56 -6.39 2.47 2.91
C PRO A 56 -7.40 1.37 2.57
N ASP A 57 -7.44 0.97 1.30
CA ASP A 57 -8.27 -0.13 0.80
C ASP A 57 -7.79 -1.49 1.32
N ILE A 58 -6.46 -1.67 1.38
CA ILE A 58 -5.82 -2.83 1.99
C ILE A 58 -4.72 -2.33 2.91
N HIS A 59 -4.62 -2.93 4.09
CA HIS A 59 -3.57 -2.65 5.06
C HIS A 59 -2.87 -3.94 5.46
N LEU A 60 -1.57 -4.03 5.19
CA LEU A 60 -0.73 -5.17 5.58
C LEU A 60 0.20 -4.75 6.71
N VAL A 61 0.28 -5.57 7.76
CA VAL A 61 1.25 -5.43 8.85
C VAL A 61 2.24 -6.58 8.78
N LEU A 62 3.39 -6.36 8.13
CA LEU A 62 4.28 -7.43 7.68
C LEU A 62 4.83 -8.28 8.83
N ASN A 63 5.05 -7.70 10.02
CA ASN A 63 5.55 -8.49 11.16
C ASN A 63 4.55 -9.43 11.79
N GLN A 64 3.26 -9.21 11.57
CA GLN A 64 2.21 -10.13 11.99
C GLN A 64 2.05 -11.28 10.97
N LEU A 65 2.64 -11.13 9.80
CA LEU A 65 2.56 -12.06 8.67
C LEU A 65 3.86 -12.86 8.46
N GLY A 66 4.79 -12.80 9.41
CA GLY A 66 6.01 -13.61 9.42
C GLY A 66 7.31 -12.83 9.45
N ALA A 67 7.33 -11.55 9.04
CA ALA A 67 8.56 -10.74 8.97
C ALA A 67 8.91 -10.13 10.34
N ARG A 68 9.69 -10.84 11.16
CA ARG A 68 9.95 -10.36 12.53
C ARG A 68 10.90 -9.15 12.52
N LYS A 69 10.50 -8.08 13.22
CA LYS A 69 11.38 -6.94 13.47
C LYS A 69 12.54 -7.39 14.37
N ARG A 70 13.76 -7.43 13.83
CA ARG A 70 14.99 -7.65 14.57
C ARG A 70 15.83 -6.37 14.53
N TYR A 71 16.29 -5.91 15.69
CA TYR A 71 17.21 -4.78 15.74
C TYR A 71 18.60 -5.25 15.33
N HIS A 72 19.30 -4.44 14.52
CA HIS A 72 20.66 -4.73 14.04
C HIS A 72 20.81 -6.03 13.26
N ALA A 73 19.73 -6.50 12.62
CA ALA A 73 19.76 -7.67 11.76
C ALA A 73 18.88 -7.45 10.52
N ASP A 74 19.29 -8.03 9.41
CA ASP A 74 18.54 -8.02 8.17
C ASP A 74 17.37 -9.01 8.22
N CYS A 75 16.37 -8.78 7.36
CA CYS A 75 15.36 -9.80 7.08
C CYS A 75 16.02 -10.98 6.36
N SER A 76 15.59 -12.19 6.71
CA SER A 76 15.96 -13.40 5.97
C SER A 76 15.31 -13.40 4.57
N GLU A 77 15.89 -14.17 3.65
CA GLU A 77 15.34 -14.33 2.29
C GLU A 77 13.92 -14.91 2.30
N GLU A 78 13.62 -15.81 3.25
CA GLU A 78 12.28 -16.37 3.46
C GLU A 78 11.26 -15.29 3.88
N GLU A 79 11.63 -14.39 4.80
CA GLU A 79 10.76 -13.29 5.24
C GLU A 79 10.49 -12.30 4.10
N LEU A 80 11.52 -12.02 3.28
CA LEU A 80 11.40 -11.19 2.09
C LEU A 80 10.48 -11.83 1.04
N ALA A 81 10.62 -13.14 0.79
CA ALA A 81 9.79 -13.86 -0.16
C ALA A 81 8.31 -13.88 0.27
N VAL A 82 8.03 -14.12 1.55
CA VAL A 82 6.67 -14.06 2.10
C VAL A 82 6.08 -12.66 1.97
N ALA A 83 6.86 -11.62 2.31
CA ALA A 83 6.40 -10.24 2.15
C ALA A 83 6.10 -9.90 0.68
N ASP A 84 6.98 -10.29 -0.26
CA ASP A 84 6.78 -10.07 -1.70
C ASP A 84 5.48 -10.74 -2.19
N LEU A 85 5.22 -11.99 -1.80
CA LEU A 85 3.98 -12.70 -2.17
C LEU A 85 2.72 -11.99 -1.67
N LEU A 86 2.70 -11.62 -0.38
CA LEU A 86 1.55 -10.95 0.23
C LEU A 86 1.26 -9.59 -0.41
N VAL A 87 2.31 -8.84 -0.73
CA VAL A 87 2.17 -7.55 -1.40
C VAL A 87 1.67 -7.75 -2.84
N MET A 88 2.17 -8.76 -3.56
CA MET A 88 1.69 -9.07 -4.91
C MET A 88 0.21 -9.46 -4.93
N GLU A 89 -0.23 -10.33 -4.03
CA GLU A 89 -1.63 -10.74 -3.90
C GLU A 89 -2.54 -9.53 -3.61
N ALA A 90 -2.12 -8.64 -2.71
CA ALA A 90 -2.86 -7.42 -2.41
C ALA A 90 -2.93 -6.47 -3.61
N VAL A 91 -1.86 -6.33 -4.39
CA VAL A 91 -1.85 -5.52 -5.61
C VAL A 91 -2.80 -6.09 -6.65
N GLU A 92 -2.77 -7.40 -6.89
CA GLU A 92 -3.66 -8.07 -7.84
C GLU A 92 -5.14 -7.92 -7.43
N ALA A 93 -5.43 -8.06 -6.13
CA ALA A 93 -6.77 -7.82 -5.61
C ALA A 93 -7.26 -6.38 -5.85
N LEU A 94 -6.39 -5.38 -5.73
CA LEU A 94 -6.74 -3.99 -6.04
C LEU A 94 -6.88 -3.74 -7.54
N GLN A 95 -6.03 -4.34 -8.37
CA GLN A 95 -6.12 -4.24 -9.84
C GLN A 95 -7.44 -4.83 -10.34
N CYS A 96 -7.84 -6.01 -9.85
CA CYS A 96 -9.11 -6.62 -10.21
C CYS A 96 -10.31 -5.70 -9.85
N LYS A 97 -10.25 -4.99 -8.72
CA LYS A 97 -11.27 -4.00 -8.34
C LYS A 97 -11.28 -2.78 -9.28
N ILE A 98 -10.11 -2.28 -9.68
CA ILE A 98 -9.99 -1.16 -10.62
C ILE A 98 -10.57 -1.56 -11.98
N ASP A 99 -10.19 -2.72 -12.50
CA ASP A 99 -10.62 -3.22 -13.80
C ASP A 99 -12.13 -3.52 -13.80
N GLY A 100 -12.66 -4.09 -12.71
CA GLY A 100 -14.09 -4.30 -12.52
C GLY A 100 -14.88 -3.00 -12.44
N ALA A 101 -14.38 -1.98 -11.73
CA ALA A 101 -15.02 -0.67 -11.66
C ALA A 101 -14.99 0.06 -13.02
N ALA A 102 -13.90 -0.09 -13.78
CA ALA A 102 -13.79 0.45 -15.14
C ALA A 102 -14.74 -0.25 -16.12
N GLY A 103 -14.91 -1.58 -16.01
CA GLY A 103 -15.85 -2.35 -16.82
C GLY A 103 -17.32 -1.96 -16.58
N VAL A 104 -17.70 -1.68 -15.32
CA VAL A 104 -19.04 -1.19 -14.98
C VAL A 104 -19.28 0.22 -15.52
N ALA A 105 -18.30 1.12 -15.40
CA ALA A 105 -18.41 2.49 -15.90
C ALA A 105 -18.59 2.59 -17.43
N VAL A 106 -18.01 1.66 -18.21
CA VAL A 106 -18.19 1.59 -19.67
C VAL A 106 -19.60 1.11 -20.05
N SER A 107 -20.26 0.28 -19.24
CA SER A 107 -21.58 -0.29 -19.54
C SER A 107 -22.78 0.62 -19.20
N ALA A 108 -22.57 1.69 -18.43
CA ALA A 108 -23.64 2.60 -17.99
C ALA A 108 -23.83 3.83 -18.90
N GLY A 109 -23.17 3.87 -20.06
CA GLY A 109 -23.29 4.93 -21.06
C GLY A 109 -23.79 4.41 -22.41
N THR A 110 -25.07 4.04 -22.48
CA THR A 110 -25.83 3.90 -23.75
C THR A 110 -27.22 4.48 -23.58
#